data_AF-A0A0J6B5J4-F1
#
_entry.id   AF-A0A0J6B5J4-F1
#
_cell.length_a   1.000
_cell.length_b   1.000
_cell.length_c   1.000
_cell.angle_alpha   90.00
_cell.angle_beta   90.00
_cell.angle_gamma   90.00
#
_symmetry.space_group_name_H-M   'P 1'
#
loop_
_entity.id
_entity.type
_entity.pdbx_description
1 polymer ?
#
loop_
_entity_poly.entity_id
_entity_poly.type
_entity_poly.pdbx_seq_one_letter_code
_entity_poly.pdbx_strand_id
1 'polypeptide(L)' 'MDTSTASSPALSVAIAVLVVLLGLTGFGIYTAFGPPSKGLTDPFDDHDD' A
#
# COMPACT_ATOMS: atom_id res chain seq x y z
N MET A 1 -29.91 -18.45 -20.41
CA MET A 1 -28.79 -17.50 -20.44
C MET A 1 -27.91 -17.90 -19.27
N ASP A 2 -27.01 -18.85 -19.49
CA ASP A 2 -26.25 -19.44 -18.39
C ASP A 2 -25.19 -18.43 -17.94
N THR A 3 -25.47 -17.75 -16.84
CA THR A 3 -24.57 -16.83 -16.16
C THR A 3 -23.51 -17.63 -15.41
N SER A 4 -22.70 -18.41 -16.13
CA SER A 4 -21.52 -19.06 -15.57
C SER A 4 -20.34 -18.11 -15.69
N THR A 5 -20.35 -17.03 -14.91
CA THR A 5 -19.17 -16.18 -14.71
C THR A 5 -18.18 -16.91 -13.80
N ALA A 6 -17.61 -18.01 -14.29
CA ALA A 6 -16.52 -18.66 -13.60
C ALA A 6 -15.37 -17.64 -13.47
N SER A 7 -14.97 -17.30 -12.24
CA SER A 7 -13.78 -16.48 -12.02
C SER A 7 -12.60 -17.22 -12.62
N SER A 8 -12.00 -16.68 -13.68
CA SER A 8 -10.83 -17.35 -14.26
C SER A 8 -9.71 -17.38 -13.21
N PRO A 9 -8.98 -18.49 -13.03
CA PRO A 9 -7.90 -18.55 -12.06
C PRO A 9 -6.86 -17.43 -12.26
N ALA A 10 -6.60 -17.05 -13.51
CA ALA A 10 -5.73 -15.93 -13.85
C ALA A 10 -6.28 -14.59 -13.34
N LEU A 11 -7.58 -14.33 -13.48
CA LEU A 11 -8.23 -13.13 -12.95
C LEU A 11 -8.16 -13.11 -11.41
N SER A 12 -8.41 -14.24 -10.75
CA SER A 12 -8.32 -14.34 -9.29
C SER A 12 -6.91 -14.03 -8.78
N VAL A 13 -5.88 -14.56 -9.45
CA VAL A 13 -4.48 -14.25 -9.15
C VAL A 13 -4.17 -12.77 -9.39
N ALA A 14 -4.62 -12.20 -10.52
CA ALA A 14 -4.39 -10.79 -10.83
C ALA A 14 -5.02 -9.87 -9.78
N ILE A 15 -6.25 -10.15 -9.33
CA ILE A 15 -6.91 -9.40 -8.27
C ILE A 15 -6.17 -9.55 -6.94
N ALA A 16 -5.73 -10.77 -6.58
CA ALA A 16 -4.97 -10.99 -5.35
C ALA A 16 -3.68 -10.18 -5.33
N VAL A 17 -2.92 -10.19 -6.44
CA VAL A 17 -1.71 -9.38 -6.59
C VAL A 17 -2.03 -7.89 -6.49
N LEU A 18 -3.09 -7.42 -7.14
CA LEU A 18 -3.49 -6.01 -7.07
C LEU A 18 -3.84 -5.59 -5.64
N VAL A 19 -4.58 -6.41 -4.89
CA VAL A 19 -4.92 -6.14 -3.48
C VAL A 19 -3.66 -6.06 -2.62
N VAL A 20 -2.70 -6.97 -2.81
CA VAL A 20 -1.41 -6.93 -2.10
C VAL A 20 -0.64 -5.64 -2.44
N LEU A 21 -0.57 -5.26 -3.72
CA LEU A 21 0.11 -4.05 -4.15
C LEU A 21 -0.53 -2.79 -3.55
N LEU A 22 -1.86 -2.69 -3.57
CA LEU A 22 -2.58 -1.58 -2.94
C LEU A 22 -2.38 -1.57 -1.43
N GLY A 23 -2.38 -2.74 -0.78
CA GLY A 23 -2.12 -2.87 0.66
C GLY A 23 -0.71 -2.40 1.03
N LEU A 24 0.32 -2.85 0.31
CA LEU A 24 1.70 -2.41 0.50
C LEU A 24 1.88 -0.91 0.22
N THR A 25 1.21 -0.40 -0.82
CA THR A 25 1.25 1.04 -1.15
C THR A 25 0.62 1.88 -0.05
N GLY A 26 -0.58 1.51 0.42
CA GLY A 26 -1.26 2.18 1.52
C GLY A 26 -0.47 2.07 2.83
N PHE A 27 0.13 0.91 3.11
CA PHE A 27 1.01 0.71 4.26
C PHE A 27 2.24 1.63 4.18
N GLY A 28 2.89 1.73 3.02
CA GLY A 28 4.02 2.64 2.80
C GLY A 28 3.64 4.10 3.07
N ILE A 29 2.51 4.55 2.54
CA ILE A 29 1.98 5.91 2.78
C ILE A 29 1.71 6.15 4.27
N TYR A 30 1.03 5.21 4.94
CA TYR A 30 0.71 5.32 6.36
C TYR A 30 1.99 5.39 7.22
N THR A 31 3.01 4.60 6.87
CA THR A 31 4.25 4.55 7.63
C THR A 31 5.10 5.80 7.39
N ALA A 32 5.19 6.27 6.15
CA ALA A 32 6.00 7.43 5.78
C ALA A 32 5.40 8.78 6.20
N PHE A 33 4.06 8.91 6.18
CA PHE A 33 3.38 10.20 6.38
C PHE A 33 2.31 10.18 7.48
N GLY A 34 2.07 9.03 8.12
CA GLY A 34 1.04 8.88 9.15
C GLY A 34 1.57 9.05 10.58
N PRO A 35 0.82 8.58 11.61
CA PRO A 35 1.27 8.59 13.00
C PRO A 35 2.70 8.06 13.24
N PRO A 36 3.17 6.97 12.57
CA PRO A 36 4.52 6.47 12.76
C PRO A 36 5.64 7.46 12.43
N SER A 37 5.41 8.41 11.52
CA SER A 37 6.47 9.35 11.12
C SER A 37 6.65 10.54 12.05
N LYS A 38 5.72 10.77 13.00
CA LYS A 38 5.75 11.92 13.92
C LYS A 38 6.90 11.91 14.93
N GLY A 39 7.55 10.77 15.14
CA GLY A 39 8.68 10.62 16.06
C GLY A 39 10.04 10.59 15.37
N LEU A 40 10.09 10.80 14.06
CA LEU A 40 11.34 10.87 13.31
C LEU A 40 11.92 12.28 13.47
N THR A 41 13.13 12.37 14.03
CA THR A 41 13.91 13.61 14.03
C THR A 41 14.15 14.08 12.62
N ASP A 42 13.89 15.35 12.34
CA ASP A 42 14.27 15.98 11.09
C ASP A 42 15.82 16.07 11.05
N PRO A 43 16.49 15.44 10.07
CA PRO A 43 17.95 15.49 9.97
C PRO A 43 18.48 16.90 9.65
N PHE A 44 17.62 17.87 9.34
CA PHE A 44 17.99 19.25 9.06
C PHE A 44 17.78 20.19 10.26
N ASP A 45 17.11 19.77 11.35
CA ASP A 45 16.89 20.59 12.55
C ASP A 45 18.21 20.99 13.25
N ASP A 46 19.25 20.15 13.14
CA ASP A 46 20.58 20.37 13.76
C ASP A 46 21.51 21.26 12.93
N HIS A 47 21.01 21.88 11.85
CA HIS A 47 21.80 22.67 10.89
C HIS A 47 21.36 24.14 10.79
N ASP A 48 20.47 24.59 11.67
CA ASP A 48 19.91 25.95 11.69
C ASP A 48 20.75 26.96 12.52
N ASP A 49 22.06 26.72 12.72
CA ASP A 49 23.03 27.64 13.33
C ASP A 49 24.01 28.32 12.34
#